data_AF-A0A1K1QZB8-F1
#
_entry.id   AF-A0A1K1QZB8-F1
#
_cell.length_a   1.000
_cell.length_b   1.000
_cell.length_c   1.000
_cell.angle_alpha   90.00
_cell.angle_beta   90.00
_cell.angle_gamma   90.00
#
_symmetry.space_group_name_H-M   'P 1'
#
loop_
_entity.id
_entity.type
_entity.pdbx_description
1 polymer ?
#
loop_
_entity_poly.entity_id
_entity_poly.type
_entity_poly.pdbx_seq_one_letter_code
_entity_poly.pdbx_strand_id
1 'polypeptide(L)'
;MKSITNILFLILLLISVIGNAQIEAEKDSVDIELFKIQGDSVYDTSISLNEVYVFGPLKFASKEEKLRYYILRRKTLKVYPYAKMAAEKLVVLNDSLQKIKKKSKKRKYTRQVHKEIEEQFSERLKKLTRTEGQILIKLINRQTGDTAFGLVKDLRNGWRAFWYNTTAKFFKISIKAEYHPESVHEDYLIEDILQRAFAKGRLKEQPTVLNYDYTTLTNKWVAKKKE
;
A
#
# COMPACT_ATOMS: atom_id res chain seq x y z
N MET A 1 28.50 61.78 -61.81
CA MET A 1 28.33 60.47 -61.14
C MET A 1 28.50 60.51 -59.62
N LYS A 2 29.46 61.27 -59.05
CA LYS A 2 29.68 61.34 -57.59
C LYS A 2 28.52 61.92 -56.76
N SER A 3 27.69 62.80 -57.34
CA SER A 3 26.53 63.39 -56.64
C SER A 3 25.39 62.38 -56.45
N ILE A 4 25.14 61.51 -57.44
CA ILE A 4 24.07 60.51 -57.40
C ILE A 4 24.41 59.40 -56.38
N THR A 5 25.68 58.99 -56.31
CA THR A 5 26.14 58.01 -55.31
C THR A 5 26.00 58.53 -53.89
N ASN A 6 26.24 59.83 -53.66
CA ASN A 6 26.08 60.44 -52.34
C ASN A 6 24.61 60.55 -51.92
N ILE A 7 23.71 60.83 -52.86
CA ILE A 7 22.25 60.85 -52.60
C ILE A 7 21.74 59.44 -52.28
N LEU A 8 22.21 58.42 -53.02
CA LEU A 8 21.84 57.03 -52.76
C LEU A 8 22.33 56.56 -51.38
N PHE A 9 23.54 56.98 -50.98
CA PHE A 9 24.09 56.68 -49.66
C PHE A 9 23.29 57.36 -48.54
N LEU A 10 22.84 58.60 -48.75
CA LEU A 10 22.01 59.33 -47.78
C LEU A 10 20.64 58.69 -47.60
N ILE A 11 20.04 58.19 -48.70
CA ILE A 11 18.77 57.45 -48.66
C ILE A 11 18.93 56.13 -47.90
N LEU A 12 20.04 55.41 -48.13
CA LEU A 12 20.33 54.16 -47.41
C LEU A 12 20.48 54.39 -45.90
N LEU A 13 21.08 55.51 -45.51
CA LEU A 13 21.28 55.88 -44.11
C LEU A 13 19.96 56.29 -43.43
N LEU A 14 19.06 56.95 -44.16
CA LEU A 14 17.71 57.27 -43.67
C LEU A 14 16.83 56.02 -43.47
N ILE A 15 16.98 55.00 -44.32
CA ILE A 15 16.25 53.72 -44.17
C ILE A 15 16.71 52.95 -42.94
N SER A 16 17.98 53.09 -42.52
CA SER A 16 18.49 52.42 -41.31
C SER A 16 17.92 53.00 -40.01
N VAL A 17 17.47 54.25 -40.00
CA VAL A 17 16.92 54.92 -38.79
C VAL A 17 15.46 54.53 -38.56
N ILE A 18 14.72 54.20 -39.62
CA ILE A 18 13.28 53.87 -39.56
C ILE A 18 13.04 52.40 -39.10
N GLY A 19 14.08 51.57 -39.01
CA GLY A 19 13.99 50.13 -38.71
C GLY A 19 13.71 49.71 -37.27
N ASN A 20 13.49 50.63 -36.32
CA ASN A 20 13.30 50.29 -34.89
C ASN A 20 11.81 50.14 -34.50
N ALA A 21 11.05 49.31 -35.21
CA ALA A 21 9.69 48.94 -34.82
C ALA A 21 9.65 47.49 -34.33
N GLN A 22 10.38 47.18 -33.25
CA GLN A 22 10.12 45.96 -32.48
C GLN A 22 9.05 46.30 -31.45
N ILE A 23 7.82 45.85 -31.71
CA ILE A 23 6.78 45.81 -30.70
C ILE A 23 7.28 44.81 -29.67
N GLU A 24 7.64 45.30 -28.49
CA GLU A 24 7.94 44.46 -27.34
C GLU A 24 6.63 43.78 -26.96
N ALA A 25 6.43 42.55 -27.44
CA ALA A 25 5.29 41.74 -27.06
C ALA A 25 5.38 41.56 -25.54
N GLU A 26 4.40 42.11 -24.81
CA GLU A 26 4.21 41.81 -23.39
C GLU A 26 4.26 40.31 -23.24
N LYS A 27 5.33 39.82 -22.61
CA LYS A 27 5.55 38.40 -22.41
C LYS A 27 4.59 37.99 -21.32
N ASP A 28 3.37 37.60 -21.71
CA ASP A 28 2.34 37.02 -20.85
C ASP A 28 2.83 35.66 -20.33
N SER A 29 3.85 35.73 -19.47
CA SER A 29 4.57 34.59 -18.92
C SER A 29 4.04 34.43 -17.51
N VAL A 30 3.18 33.44 -17.31
CA VAL A 30 2.87 32.98 -15.97
C VAL A 30 4.19 32.52 -15.36
N ASP A 31 4.61 33.11 -14.24
CA ASP A 31 5.79 32.65 -13.50
C ASP A 31 5.55 31.19 -13.08
N ILE A 32 6.28 30.26 -13.71
CA ILE A 32 6.15 28.83 -13.43
C ILE A 32 6.96 28.53 -12.17
N GLU A 33 6.28 28.34 -11.04
CA GLU A 33 6.91 27.86 -9.81
C GLU A 33 7.39 26.41 -9.99
N LEU A 34 8.69 26.20 -9.83
CA LEU A 34 9.33 24.89 -9.93
C LEU A 34 9.55 24.31 -8.54
N PHE A 35 8.99 23.14 -8.29
CA PHE A 35 9.13 22.42 -7.03
C PHE A 35 10.25 21.37 -7.14
N LYS A 36 11.11 21.31 -6.12
CA LYS A 36 12.12 20.24 -5.96
C LYS A 36 11.72 19.32 -4.83
N ILE A 37 11.28 18.12 -5.17
CA ILE A 37 10.94 17.09 -4.19
C ILE A 37 12.24 16.45 -3.67
N GLN A 38 12.30 16.21 -2.35
CA GLN A 38 13.48 15.63 -1.71
C GLN A 38 13.74 14.21 -2.24
N GLY A 39 14.86 14.01 -2.93
CA GLY A 39 15.25 12.73 -3.53
C GLY A 39 15.16 12.71 -5.06
N ASP A 40 14.50 13.69 -5.67
CA ASP A 40 14.46 13.85 -7.12
C ASP A 40 15.58 14.76 -7.64
N SER A 41 16.05 14.43 -8.84
CA SER A 41 17.07 15.21 -9.56
C SER A 41 16.47 16.23 -10.53
N VAL A 42 15.16 16.14 -10.79
CA VAL A 42 14.42 16.97 -11.74
C VAL A 42 13.43 17.84 -10.96
N TYR A 43 13.24 19.08 -11.43
CA TYR A 43 12.21 19.98 -10.90
C TYR A 43 10.89 19.68 -11.60
N ASP A 44 9.82 19.57 -10.82
CA ASP A 44 8.46 19.37 -11.33
C ASP A 44 7.66 20.67 -11.17
N THR A 45 6.73 20.91 -12.08
CA THR A 45 5.80 22.04 -12.01
C THR A 45 4.62 21.74 -11.08
N SER A 46 4.51 20.52 -10.57
CA SER A 46 3.42 20.10 -9.68
C SER A 46 3.87 19.14 -8.59
N ILE A 47 3.13 19.11 -7.48
CA ILE A 47 3.34 18.14 -6.40
C ILE A 47 2.25 17.07 -6.52
N SER A 48 2.64 15.87 -6.92
CA SER A 48 1.72 14.73 -6.95
C SER A 48 1.41 14.26 -5.53
N LEU A 49 0.13 14.33 -5.14
CA LEU A 49 -0.34 13.84 -3.85
C LEU A 49 -0.72 12.37 -3.94
N ASN A 50 -0.49 11.62 -2.87
CA ASN A 50 -0.99 10.25 -2.76
C ASN A 50 -2.52 10.27 -2.75
N GLU A 51 -3.13 9.28 -3.40
CA GLU A 51 -4.57 9.09 -3.36
C GLU A 51 -5.04 8.85 -1.92
N VAL A 52 -6.13 9.50 -1.53
CA VAL A 52 -6.72 9.35 -0.18
C VAL A 52 -8.19 9.01 -0.31
N TYR A 53 -8.63 7.99 0.41
CA TYR A 53 -10.03 7.64 0.49
C TYR A 53 -10.81 8.61 1.38
N VAL A 54 -11.91 9.15 0.85
CA VAL A 54 -12.88 9.93 1.62
C VAL A 54 -13.97 9.00 2.14
N PHE A 55 -14.06 8.86 3.45
CA PHE A 55 -14.99 7.91 4.06
C PHE A 55 -16.28 8.58 4.51
N GLY A 56 -17.41 8.05 4.06
CA GLY A 56 -18.71 8.39 4.62
C GLY A 56 -18.89 7.92 6.08
N PRO A 57 -19.91 8.46 6.78
CA PRO A 57 -20.26 8.04 8.13
C PRO A 57 -20.70 6.58 8.17
N LEU A 58 -20.37 5.87 9.25
CA LEU A 58 -20.76 4.48 9.46
C LEU A 58 -22.27 4.40 9.76
N LYS A 59 -23.00 3.64 8.94
CA LYS A 59 -24.43 3.36 9.11
C LYS A 59 -24.66 1.88 9.39
N PHE A 60 -25.47 1.60 10.41
CA PHE A 60 -25.80 0.25 10.86
C PHE A 60 -27.31 0.08 10.89
N ALA A 61 -27.82 -1.06 10.44
CA ALA A 61 -29.25 -1.38 10.47
C ALA A 61 -29.74 -1.68 11.89
N SER A 62 -28.87 -2.22 12.75
CA SER A 62 -29.22 -2.56 14.14
C SER A 62 -28.10 -2.32 15.14
N LYS A 63 -28.46 -2.30 16.43
CA LYS A 63 -27.50 -2.21 17.54
C LYS A 63 -26.53 -3.40 17.57
N GLU A 64 -27.00 -4.59 17.19
CA GLU A 64 -26.17 -5.79 17.11
C GLU A 64 -25.13 -5.68 15.99
N GLU A 65 -25.53 -5.18 14.82
CA GLU A 65 -24.60 -4.98 13.71
C GLU A 65 -23.51 -3.97 14.08
N LYS A 66 -23.91 -2.87 14.72
CA LYS A 66 -22.99 -1.88 15.29
C LYS A 66 -21.98 -2.55 16.24
N LEU A 67 -22.46 -3.38 17.17
CA LEU A 67 -21.60 -4.10 18.11
C LEU A 67 -20.63 -5.04 17.39
N ARG A 68 -21.12 -5.85 16.43
CA ARG A 68 -20.30 -6.77 15.63
C ARG A 68 -19.18 -6.02 14.90
N TYR A 69 -19.50 -4.89 14.27
CA TYR A 69 -18.51 -4.05 13.60
C TYR A 69 -17.44 -3.54 14.57
N TYR A 70 -17.80 -3.01 15.74
CA TYR A 70 -16.81 -2.51 16.69
C TYR A 70 -15.93 -3.61 17.28
N ILE A 71 -16.49 -4.82 17.49
CA ILE A 71 -15.70 -6.00 17.89
C ILE A 71 -14.69 -6.35 16.79
N LEU A 72 -15.12 -6.40 15.53
CA LEU A 72 -14.25 -6.66 14.38
C LEU A 72 -13.17 -5.60 14.25
N ARG A 73 -13.53 -4.31 14.39
CA ARG A 73 -12.59 -3.19 14.40
C ARG A 73 -11.52 -3.33 15.47
N ARG A 74 -11.93 -3.61 16.72
CA ARG A 74 -10.98 -3.80 17.83
C ARG A 74 -10.01 -4.94 17.53
N LYS A 75 -10.52 -6.09 17.03
CA LYS A 75 -9.69 -7.25 16.68
C LYS A 75 -8.74 -6.95 15.53
N THR A 76 -9.23 -6.35 14.45
CA THR A 76 -8.44 -5.98 13.26
C THR A 76 -7.29 -5.05 13.63
N LEU A 77 -7.56 -3.98 14.38
CA LEU A 77 -6.53 -3.03 14.82
C LEU A 77 -5.49 -3.67 15.75
N LYS A 78 -5.92 -4.61 16.62
CA LYS A 78 -5.00 -5.37 17.49
C LYS A 78 -4.11 -6.30 16.68
N VAL A 79 -4.67 -6.97 15.67
CA VAL A 79 -3.99 -8.05 14.93
C VAL A 79 -3.08 -7.53 13.83
N TYR A 80 -3.46 -6.45 13.16
CA TYR A 80 -2.76 -5.94 11.96
C TYR A 80 -1.24 -5.73 12.14
N PRO A 81 -0.73 -5.12 13.23
CA PRO A 81 0.71 -4.96 13.40
C PRO A 81 1.47 -6.30 13.38
N TYR A 82 0.87 -7.35 13.92
CA TYR A 82 1.44 -8.70 13.92
C TYR A 82 1.40 -9.33 12.53
N ALA A 83 0.29 -9.15 11.80
CA ALA A 83 0.17 -9.63 10.43
C ALA A 83 1.26 -9.01 9.53
N LYS A 84 1.40 -7.68 9.59
CA LYS A 84 2.42 -6.92 8.88
C LYS A 84 3.83 -7.47 9.11
N MET A 85 4.24 -7.57 10.38
CA MET A 85 5.58 -8.09 10.72
C MET A 85 5.77 -9.53 10.26
N ALA A 86 4.76 -10.39 10.44
CA ALA A 86 4.84 -11.78 10.02
C ALA A 86 4.97 -11.91 8.49
N ALA A 87 4.18 -11.16 7.72
CA ALA A 87 4.24 -11.13 6.26
C ALA A 87 5.62 -10.67 5.78
N GLU A 88 6.12 -9.54 6.30
CA GLU A 88 7.45 -9.01 5.95
C GLU A 88 8.56 -10.06 6.23
N LYS A 89 8.53 -10.72 7.39
CA LYS A 89 9.52 -11.75 7.75
C LYS A 89 9.41 -13.00 6.87
N LEU A 90 8.20 -13.44 6.53
CA LEU A 90 7.98 -14.61 5.69
C LEU A 90 8.42 -14.35 4.24
N VAL A 91 8.15 -13.17 3.69
CA VAL A 91 8.61 -12.77 2.35
C VAL A 91 10.14 -12.74 2.30
N VAL A 92 10.78 -12.03 3.25
CA VAL A 92 12.25 -11.97 3.34
C VAL A 92 12.88 -13.35 3.51
N LEU A 93 12.25 -14.22 4.30
CA LEU A 93 12.68 -15.61 4.45
C LEU A 93 12.60 -16.36 3.11
N ASN A 94 11.48 -16.26 2.40
CA ASN A 94 11.28 -16.95 1.13
C ASN A 94 12.30 -16.48 0.07
N ASP A 95 12.49 -15.18 -0.08
CA ASP A 95 13.46 -14.58 -1.00
C ASP A 95 14.89 -15.01 -0.69
N SER A 96 15.24 -15.07 0.60
CA SER A 96 16.55 -15.53 1.06
C SER A 96 16.75 -17.03 0.78
N LEU A 97 15.70 -17.85 0.95
CA LEU A 97 15.75 -19.28 0.68
C LEU A 97 15.90 -19.58 -0.82
N GLN A 98 15.40 -18.73 -1.71
CA GLN A 98 15.62 -18.87 -3.16
C GLN A 98 17.10 -18.69 -3.53
N LYS A 99 17.81 -17.76 -2.86
CA LYS A 99 19.24 -17.45 -3.12
C LYS A 99 20.20 -18.52 -2.59
N ILE A 100 19.79 -19.32 -1.60
CA ILE A 100 20.67 -20.32 -0.97
C ILE A 100 20.66 -21.63 -1.78
N LYS A 101 21.77 -22.01 -2.40
CA LYS A 101 21.85 -23.29 -3.16
C LYS A 101 21.84 -24.54 -2.27
N LYS A 102 22.57 -24.55 -1.15
CA LYS A 102 22.76 -25.74 -0.30
C LYS A 102 21.60 -25.98 0.66
N LYS A 103 21.00 -27.18 0.63
CA LYS A 103 19.90 -27.59 1.53
C LYS A 103 20.23 -27.46 3.02
N SER A 104 21.48 -27.75 3.42
CA SER A 104 21.94 -27.58 4.81
C SER A 104 21.94 -26.12 5.26
N LYS A 105 22.37 -25.19 4.39
CA LYS A 105 22.34 -23.75 4.65
C LYS A 105 20.90 -23.23 4.73
N LYS A 106 20.00 -23.67 3.83
CA LYS A 106 18.56 -23.36 3.92
C LYS A 106 18.01 -23.75 5.29
N ARG A 107 18.29 -24.98 5.73
CA ARG A 107 17.85 -25.50 7.03
C ARG A 107 18.38 -24.67 8.22
N LYS A 108 19.66 -24.28 8.19
CA LYS A 108 20.26 -23.44 9.25
C LYS A 108 19.58 -22.07 9.30
N TYR A 109 19.39 -21.44 8.14
CA TYR A 109 18.78 -20.12 8.03
C TYR A 109 17.31 -20.14 8.48
N THR A 110 16.50 -21.08 8.00
CA THR A 110 15.12 -21.24 8.47
C THR A 110 15.05 -21.45 9.97
N ARG A 111 15.97 -22.22 10.57
CA ARG A 111 16.00 -22.44 12.04
C ARG A 111 16.28 -21.15 12.81
N GLN A 112 17.16 -20.30 12.30
CA GLN A 112 17.48 -19.02 12.91
C GLN A 112 16.25 -18.10 12.89
N VAL A 113 15.66 -17.87 11.71
CA VAL A 113 14.47 -17.03 11.57
C VAL A 113 13.30 -17.57 12.39
N HIS A 114 13.17 -18.91 12.49
CA HIS A 114 12.14 -19.55 13.32
C HIS A 114 12.28 -19.15 14.78
N LYS A 115 13.51 -19.23 15.32
CA LYS A 115 13.79 -18.89 16.71
C LYS A 115 13.50 -17.42 16.98
N GLU A 116 13.90 -16.53 16.08
CA GLU A 116 13.61 -15.09 16.19
C GLU A 116 12.10 -14.80 16.22
N ILE A 117 11.32 -15.43 15.33
CA ILE A 117 9.86 -15.27 15.29
C ILE A 117 9.22 -15.87 16.55
N GLU A 118 9.65 -17.05 16.98
CA GLU A 118 9.10 -17.71 18.16
C GLU A 118 9.36 -16.86 19.42
N GLU A 119 10.56 -16.34 19.61
CA GLU A 119 10.89 -15.46 20.74
C GLU A 119 10.09 -14.15 20.72
N GLN A 120 9.93 -13.54 19.55
CA GLN A 120 9.21 -12.26 19.43
C GLN A 120 7.68 -12.40 19.51
N PHE A 121 7.13 -13.51 19.02
CA PHE A 121 5.70 -13.60 18.72
C PHE A 121 4.97 -14.75 19.42
N SER A 122 5.64 -15.80 19.91
CA SER A 122 4.98 -16.99 20.47
C SER A 122 3.98 -16.62 21.58
N GLU A 123 4.39 -15.84 22.57
CA GLU A 123 3.51 -15.43 23.67
C GLU A 123 2.35 -14.52 23.25
N ARG A 124 2.55 -13.70 22.21
CA ARG A 124 1.51 -12.79 21.72
C ARG A 124 0.50 -13.53 20.84
N LEU A 125 0.98 -14.42 19.99
CA LEU A 125 0.17 -15.25 19.09
C LEU A 125 -0.64 -16.28 19.88
N LYS A 126 -0.06 -16.91 20.92
CA LYS A 126 -0.78 -17.81 21.84
C LYS A 126 -1.96 -17.14 22.55
N LYS A 127 -1.88 -15.82 22.77
CA LYS A 127 -2.93 -15.02 23.43
C LYS A 127 -4.03 -14.53 22.48
N LEU A 128 -3.92 -14.81 21.17
CA LEU A 128 -4.98 -14.47 20.22
C LEU A 128 -6.18 -15.40 20.39
N THR A 129 -7.37 -14.82 20.31
CA THR A 129 -8.62 -15.60 20.21
C THR A 129 -8.76 -16.23 18.83
N ARG A 130 -9.70 -17.18 18.67
CA ARG A 130 -9.94 -17.88 17.39
C ARG A 130 -10.12 -16.95 16.21
N THR A 131 -11.00 -15.98 16.38
CA THR A 131 -11.34 -15.01 15.36
C THR A 131 -10.20 -14.04 15.10
N GLU A 132 -9.38 -13.72 16.11
CA GLU A 132 -8.19 -12.90 15.91
C GLU A 132 -7.12 -13.65 15.11
N GLY A 133 -6.96 -14.96 15.32
CA GLY A 133 -6.10 -15.82 14.51
C GLY A 133 -6.59 -15.96 13.06
N GLN A 134 -7.90 -16.01 12.84
CA GLN A 134 -8.48 -15.98 11.48
C GLN A 134 -8.18 -14.67 10.75
N ILE A 135 -8.38 -13.54 11.43
CA ILE A 135 -8.02 -12.22 10.90
C ILE A 135 -6.52 -12.16 10.59
N LEU A 136 -5.66 -12.70 11.46
CA LEU A 136 -4.21 -12.71 11.25
C LEU A 136 -3.83 -13.39 9.93
N ILE A 137 -4.37 -14.58 9.67
CA ILE A 137 -4.05 -15.34 8.46
C ILE A 137 -4.57 -14.63 7.20
N LYS A 138 -5.81 -14.13 7.26
CA LYS A 138 -6.41 -13.33 6.18
C LYS A 138 -5.55 -12.09 5.85
N LEU A 139 -5.07 -11.38 6.87
CA LEU A 139 -4.21 -10.22 6.68
C LEU A 139 -2.82 -10.58 6.11
N ILE A 140 -2.26 -11.73 6.49
CA ILE A 140 -1.03 -12.24 5.86
C ILE A 140 -1.28 -12.51 4.37
N ASN A 141 -2.41 -13.14 4.03
CA ASN A 141 -2.78 -13.38 2.63
C ASN A 141 -2.98 -12.07 1.86
N ARG A 142 -3.69 -11.08 2.43
CA ARG A 142 -3.81 -9.72 1.86
C ARG A 142 -2.46 -9.10 1.52
N GLN A 143 -1.46 -9.29 2.38
CA GLN A 143 -0.15 -8.64 2.24
C GLN A 143 0.83 -9.40 1.35
N THR A 144 0.67 -10.71 1.18
CA THR A 144 1.65 -11.55 0.48
C THR A 144 1.11 -12.20 -0.78
N GLY A 145 -0.21 -12.24 -0.96
CA GLY A 145 -0.87 -13.03 -2.02
C GLY A 145 -0.93 -14.53 -1.71
N ASP A 146 0.00 -15.04 -0.90
CA ASP A 146 0.06 -16.45 -0.53
C ASP A 146 -0.73 -16.75 0.76
N THR A 147 -1.29 -17.95 0.86
CA THR A 147 -1.86 -18.40 2.15
C THR A 147 -0.76 -18.61 3.17
N ALA A 148 -1.06 -18.42 4.47
CA ALA A 148 -0.11 -18.73 5.52
C ALA A 148 0.38 -20.20 5.44
N PHE A 149 -0.49 -21.13 5.04
CA PHE A 149 -0.11 -22.51 4.73
C PHE A 149 0.92 -22.60 3.58
N GLY A 150 0.71 -21.86 2.48
CA GLY A 150 1.61 -21.80 1.33
C GLY A 150 3.01 -21.30 1.73
N LEU A 151 3.07 -20.18 2.43
CA LEU A 151 4.33 -19.56 2.89
C LEU A 151 5.17 -20.50 3.77
N VAL A 152 4.53 -21.41 4.50
CA VAL A 152 5.20 -22.34 5.41
C VAL A 152 5.27 -23.77 4.90
N LYS A 153 4.75 -24.04 3.69
CA LYS A 153 4.67 -25.38 3.13
C LYS A 153 6.06 -25.98 2.99
N ASP A 154 7.01 -25.25 2.42
CA ASP A 154 8.36 -25.79 2.18
C ASP A 154 9.32 -25.60 3.37
N LEU A 155 8.81 -25.01 4.45
CA LEU A 155 9.53 -24.87 5.71
C LEU A 155 9.47 -26.18 6.51
N ARG A 156 10.46 -26.34 7.40
CA ARG A 156 10.63 -27.56 8.23
C ARG A 156 9.34 -27.94 8.95
N ASN A 157 9.14 -29.23 9.21
CA ASN A 157 8.04 -29.75 10.03
C ASN A 157 7.85 -28.98 11.36
N GLY A 158 8.94 -28.51 11.98
CA GLY A 158 8.87 -27.68 13.19
C GLY A 158 8.21 -26.31 12.99
N TRP A 159 8.34 -25.70 11.81
CA TRP A 159 7.67 -24.44 11.49
C TRP A 159 6.17 -24.64 11.31
N ARG A 160 5.81 -25.69 10.56
CA ARG A 160 4.42 -26.14 10.47
C ARG A 160 3.88 -26.41 11.87
N ALA A 161 4.60 -27.17 12.69
CA ALA A 161 4.23 -27.48 14.06
C ALA A 161 4.11 -26.23 14.94
N PHE A 162 4.96 -25.21 14.79
CA PHE A 162 4.82 -23.94 15.51
C PHE A 162 3.50 -23.24 15.15
N TRP A 163 3.20 -23.08 13.87
CA TRP A 163 1.92 -22.51 13.44
C TRP A 163 0.75 -23.38 13.85
N TYR A 164 0.88 -24.71 13.75
CA TYR A 164 -0.13 -25.66 14.19
C TYR A 164 -0.29 -25.71 15.70
N ASN A 165 0.72 -25.48 16.54
CA ASN A 165 0.65 -25.59 18.01
C ASN A 165 0.28 -24.24 18.65
N THR A 166 0.92 -23.16 18.21
CA THR A 166 0.63 -21.77 18.62
C THR A 166 -0.79 -21.38 18.26
N THR A 167 -1.32 -21.96 17.18
CA THR A 167 -2.65 -21.66 16.66
C THR A 167 -3.59 -22.88 16.63
N ALA A 168 -3.19 -24.00 17.25
CA ALA A 168 -3.85 -25.33 17.25
C ALA A 168 -5.34 -25.29 17.55
N LYS A 169 -5.76 -24.40 18.45
CA LYS A 169 -7.16 -24.27 18.83
C LYS A 169 -8.06 -23.84 17.64
N PHE A 170 -7.47 -23.41 16.51
CA PHE A 170 -8.15 -22.64 15.48
C PHE A 170 -7.95 -23.16 14.03
N PHE A 171 -7.21 -24.26 13.81
CA PHE A 171 -6.35 -24.37 12.62
C PHE A 171 -6.63 -25.43 11.55
N LYS A 172 -7.73 -26.21 11.61
CA LYS A 172 -8.02 -27.06 10.44
C LYS A 172 -8.49 -26.25 9.22
N ILE A 173 -9.25 -25.17 9.42
CA ILE A 173 -9.88 -24.40 8.33
C ILE A 173 -9.16 -23.07 8.06
N SER A 174 -8.59 -22.42 9.07
CA SER A 174 -8.16 -21.02 8.95
C SER A 174 -6.84 -20.80 8.20
N ILE A 175 -5.87 -21.71 8.23
CA ILE A 175 -4.54 -21.50 7.60
C ILE A 175 -4.53 -21.37 6.09
N LYS A 176 -5.54 -21.94 5.45
CA LYS A 176 -5.76 -21.87 4.01
C LYS A 176 -6.78 -20.78 3.66
N ALA A 177 -7.21 -19.98 4.64
CA ALA A 177 -8.15 -18.91 4.39
C ALA A 177 -7.47 -17.85 3.53
N GLU A 178 -8.17 -17.47 2.48
CA GLU A 178 -7.82 -16.40 1.57
C GLU A 178 -8.63 -15.15 1.93
N TYR A 179 -8.20 -14.00 1.44
CA TYR A 179 -8.81 -12.70 1.69
C TYR A 179 -9.56 -12.23 0.45
N HIS A 180 -10.90 -12.22 0.53
CA HIS A 180 -11.77 -11.94 -0.62
C HIS A 180 -12.80 -10.86 -0.28
N PRO A 181 -12.40 -9.59 -0.16
CA PRO A 181 -13.31 -8.51 0.18
C PRO A 181 -14.41 -8.27 -0.88
N GLU A 182 -14.22 -8.77 -2.11
CA GLU A 182 -15.21 -8.77 -3.18
C GLU A 182 -16.39 -9.71 -2.96
N SER A 183 -16.17 -10.85 -2.29
CA SER A 183 -17.20 -11.88 -2.13
C SER A 183 -17.59 -12.10 -0.66
N VAL A 184 -16.69 -11.82 0.28
CA VAL A 184 -16.87 -12.02 1.72
C VAL A 184 -17.05 -10.68 2.42
N HIS A 185 -18.24 -10.47 2.99
CA HIS A 185 -18.57 -9.20 3.65
C HIS A 185 -17.66 -8.88 4.86
N GLU A 186 -17.26 -9.90 5.64
CA GLU A 186 -16.32 -9.69 6.75
C GLU A 186 -14.96 -9.17 6.26
N ASP A 187 -14.47 -9.67 5.13
CA ASP A 187 -13.18 -9.25 4.56
C ASP A 187 -13.26 -7.81 4.06
N TYR A 188 -14.38 -7.45 3.43
CA TYR A 188 -14.67 -6.04 3.09
C TYR A 188 -14.68 -5.15 4.33
N LEU A 189 -15.35 -5.55 5.42
CA LEU A 189 -15.37 -4.75 6.64
C LEU A 189 -13.97 -4.61 7.25
N ILE A 190 -13.15 -5.67 7.20
CA ILE A 190 -11.74 -5.60 7.60
C ILE A 190 -11.00 -4.57 6.74
N GLU A 191 -11.23 -4.56 5.42
CA GLU A 191 -10.58 -3.61 4.50
C GLU A 191 -11.00 -2.17 4.83
N ASP A 192 -12.30 -1.92 4.98
CA ASP A 192 -12.83 -0.61 5.39
C ASP A 192 -12.21 -0.13 6.72
N ILE A 193 -12.06 -1.03 7.69
CA ILE A 193 -11.41 -0.71 8.97
C ILE A 193 -9.94 -0.33 8.76
N LEU A 194 -9.21 -1.05 7.91
CA LEU A 194 -7.80 -0.77 7.61
C LEU A 194 -7.63 0.57 6.91
N GLN A 195 -8.39 0.80 5.84
CA GLN A 195 -8.34 2.04 5.06
C GLN A 195 -8.65 3.26 5.94
N ARG A 196 -9.70 3.16 6.77
CA ARG A 196 -10.02 4.22 7.77
C ARG A 196 -8.94 4.40 8.82
N ALA A 197 -8.19 3.35 9.16
CA ALA A 197 -7.11 3.43 10.14
C ALA A 197 -5.83 4.02 9.54
N PHE A 198 -5.52 3.73 8.27
CA PHE A 198 -4.41 4.33 7.53
C PHE A 198 -4.63 5.82 7.32
N ALA A 199 -5.82 6.22 6.85
CA ALA A 199 -6.16 7.63 6.66
C ALA A 199 -6.11 8.45 7.96
N LYS A 200 -6.29 7.80 9.12
CA LYS A 200 -6.17 8.43 10.44
C LYS A 200 -4.76 8.37 11.03
N GLY A 201 -3.78 7.80 10.31
CA GLY A 201 -2.42 7.60 10.81
C GLY A 201 -2.31 6.63 12.00
N ARG A 202 -3.36 5.84 12.29
CA ARG A 202 -3.39 4.93 13.45
C ARG A 202 -2.55 3.67 13.21
N LEU A 203 -2.43 3.25 11.95
CA LEU A 203 -1.65 2.09 11.54
C LEU A 203 -0.66 2.50 10.47
N LYS A 204 0.53 1.87 10.46
CA LYS A 204 1.48 2.02 9.37
C LYS A 204 0.93 1.29 8.14
N GLU A 205 0.68 2.05 7.08
CA GLU A 205 0.15 1.52 5.83
C GLU A 205 1.04 0.41 5.26
N GLN A 206 0.39 -0.54 4.61
CA GLN A 206 1.02 -1.56 3.79
C GLN A 206 0.10 -1.87 2.61
N PRO A 207 0.57 -1.68 1.38
CA PRO A 207 -0.24 -1.96 0.19
C PRO A 207 -0.62 -3.44 0.17
N THR A 208 -1.81 -3.72 -0.33
CA THR A 208 -2.24 -5.10 -0.63
C THR A 208 -1.55 -5.56 -1.91
N VAL A 209 -1.23 -6.85 -1.99
CA VAL A 209 -0.73 -7.48 -3.23
C VAL A 209 -1.90 -7.96 -4.10
N LEU A 210 -3.09 -8.08 -3.50
CA LEU A 210 -4.28 -8.57 -4.18
C LEU A 210 -4.88 -7.50 -5.10
N ASN A 211 -5.47 -7.94 -6.20
CA ASN A 211 -6.08 -7.06 -7.20
C ASN A 211 -7.57 -6.85 -6.91
N TYR A 212 -7.89 -5.87 -6.07
CA TYR A 212 -9.25 -5.37 -5.88
C TYR A 212 -9.25 -3.85 -5.68
N ASP A 213 -10.32 -3.18 -6.13
CA ASP A 213 -10.51 -1.75 -5.93
C ASP A 213 -11.49 -1.50 -4.79
N TYR A 214 -11.00 -0.88 -3.70
CA TYR A 214 -11.80 -0.56 -2.52
C TYR A 214 -13.03 0.30 -2.84
N THR A 215 -12.95 1.23 -3.80
CA THR A 215 -14.07 2.12 -4.14
C THR A 215 -15.26 1.34 -4.72
N THR A 216 -14.99 0.38 -5.61
CA THR A 216 -16.02 -0.50 -6.19
C THR A 216 -16.67 -1.38 -5.13
N LEU A 217 -15.89 -1.86 -4.16
CA LEU A 217 -16.37 -2.66 -3.04
C LEU A 217 -17.33 -1.88 -2.15
N THR A 218 -16.99 -0.63 -1.82
CA THR A 218 -17.86 0.23 -1.04
C THR A 218 -19.21 0.40 -1.73
N ASN A 219 -19.22 0.67 -3.03
CA ASN A 219 -20.47 0.83 -3.78
C ASN A 219 -21.32 -0.44 -3.75
N LYS A 220 -20.72 -1.61 -3.97
CA LYS A 220 -21.40 -2.92 -3.94
C LYS A 220 -22.06 -3.19 -2.58
N TRP A 221 -21.30 -3.10 -1.49
CA TRP A 221 -21.79 -3.47 -0.17
C TRP A 221 -22.72 -2.42 0.46
N VAL A 222 -22.60 -1.15 0.06
CA VAL A 222 -23.54 -0.09 0.44
C VAL A 222 -24.85 -0.20 -0.33
N ALA A 223 -24.82 -0.51 -1.63
CA ALA A 223 -26.04 -0.71 -2.43
C ALA A 223 -26.89 -1.86 -1.89
N LYS A 224 -26.26 -3.01 -1.60
CA LYS A 224 -26.93 -4.20 -1.04
C LYS A 224 -27.62 -3.95 0.31
N LYS A 225 -27.26 -2.89 1.05
CA LYS A 225 -27.91 -2.52 2.31
C LYS A 225 -29.19 -1.69 2.13
N LYS A 226 -29.41 -1.13 0.94
CA LYS A 226 -30.57 -0.28 0.65
C LYS A 226 -31.77 -1.08 0.12
N GLU A 227 -31.51 -2.27 -0.41
CA GLU A 227 -32.51 -3.30 -0.77
C GLU A 227 -32.92 -4.09 0.48
#